data_AF-A0A4P5YR67-F1
#
_entry.id   AF-A0A4P5YR67-F1
#
_cell.length_a   1.000
_cell.length_b   1.000
_cell.length_c   1.000
_cell.angle_alpha   90.00
_cell.angle_beta   90.00
_cell.angle_gamma   90.00
#
_symmetry.space_group_name_H-M   'P 1'
#
loop_
_entity.id
_entity.type
_entity.pdbx_description
1 polymer ?
#
loop_
_entity_poly.entity_id
_entity_poly.type
_entity_poly.pdbx_seq_one_letter_code
_entity_poly.pdbx_strand_id
1 'polypeptide(L)'
;MNEPAKPRDPWGPYANPDDIARLVYDRMMWRLPDMRARMLAHWLDDRHPHSERFQERGALIEDLLTSTESDADLDLRLRAQGTSLRAAARDIPSVFGSFF
;
A
#
# COMPACT_ATOMS: atom_id res chain seq x y z
N MET A 1 21.43 23.34 -20.31
CA MET A 1 20.93 21.95 -20.34
C MET A 1 20.57 21.59 -18.92
N ASN A 2 19.28 21.48 -18.61
CA ASN A 2 18.86 20.89 -17.34
C ASN A 2 19.12 19.38 -17.45
N GLU A 3 19.94 18.86 -16.56
CA GLU A 3 20.08 17.42 -16.34
C GLU A 3 18.67 16.85 -16.11
N PRO A 4 18.26 15.73 -16.77
CA PRO A 4 17.00 15.11 -16.41
C PRO A 4 17.10 14.75 -14.93
N ALA A 5 16.22 15.35 -14.12
CA ALA A 5 16.19 15.09 -12.69
C ALA A 5 16.18 13.57 -12.48
N LYS A 6 17.23 13.05 -11.83
CA LYS A 6 17.37 11.63 -11.54
C LYS A 6 16.02 11.11 -11.02
N PRO A 7 15.45 10.03 -11.58
CA PRO A 7 14.15 9.53 -11.14
C PRO A 7 14.22 9.36 -9.63
N ARG A 8 13.38 10.11 -8.93
CA ARG A 8 13.36 10.11 -7.46
C ARG A 8 12.89 8.73 -7.06
N ASP A 9 13.70 8.02 -6.27
CA ASP A 9 13.32 6.71 -5.75
C ASP A 9 11.92 6.83 -5.10
N PRO A 10 10.90 6.07 -5.57
CA PRO A 10 9.54 6.18 -5.06
C PRO A 10 9.43 5.83 -3.57
N TRP A 11 10.42 5.10 -3.02
CA TRP A 11 10.51 4.75 -1.61
C TRP A 11 11.31 5.76 -0.77
N GLY A 12 11.92 6.75 -1.44
CA GLY A 12 12.72 7.80 -0.83
C GLY A 12 14.12 7.33 -0.39
N PRO A 13 14.92 8.23 0.23
CA PRO A 13 16.33 7.95 0.54
C PRO A 13 16.54 6.87 1.61
N TYR A 14 15.47 6.44 2.29
CA TYR A 14 15.51 5.45 3.37
C TYR A 14 14.45 4.39 3.16
N ALA A 15 14.49 3.70 2.01
CA ALA A 15 13.58 2.60 1.71
C ALA A 15 13.49 1.63 2.90
N ASN A 16 12.27 1.34 3.35
CA ASN A 16 12.02 0.35 4.38
C ASN A 16 11.64 -0.97 3.68
N PRO A 17 12.45 -2.03 3.81
CA PRO A 17 12.14 -3.32 3.20
C PRO A 17 10.76 -3.84 3.59
N ASP A 18 10.28 -3.57 4.80
CA ASP A 18 8.97 -4.02 5.27
C ASP A 18 7.83 -3.31 4.53
N ASP A 19 7.96 -2.01 4.24
CA ASP A 19 6.93 -1.25 3.51
C ASP A 19 6.85 -1.73 2.04
N ILE A 20 8.02 -2.05 1.44
CA ILE A 20 8.10 -2.62 0.09
C ILE A 20 7.49 -4.01 0.06
N ALA A 21 7.91 -4.89 0.98
CA ALA A 21 7.42 -6.25 1.07
C ALA A 21 5.90 -6.27 1.26
N ARG A 22 5.37 -5.40 2.12
CA ARG A 22 3.93 -5.26 2.33
C ARG A 22 3.21 -4.97 1.01
N LEU A 23 3.60 -3.90 0.31
CA LEU A 23 2.97 -3.58 -0.98
C LEU A 23 3.04 -4.73 -2.00
N VAL A 24 4.22 -5.36 -2.13
CA VAL A 24 4.43 -6.42 -3.11
C VAL A 24 3.60 -7.66 -2.79
N TYR A 25 3.65 -8.16 -1.57
CA TYR A 25 2.91 -9.36 -1.18
C TYR A 25 1.42 -9.13 -1.15
N ASP A 26 0.96 -8.00 -0.60
CA ASP A 26 -0.47 -7.69 -0.55
C ASP A 26 -1.05 -7.54 -1.97
N ARG A 27 -0.32 -6.97 -2.94
CA ARG A 27 -0.73 -6.97 -4.36
C ARG A 27 -0.87 -8.37 -4.94
N MET A 28 0.07 -9.27 -4.63
CA MET A 28 0.01 -10.65 -5.10
C MET A 28 -1.21 -11.37 -4.54
N MET A 29 -1.48 -11.22 -3.24
CA MET A 29 -2.65 -11.82 -2.58
C MET A 29 -3.96 -11.20 -3.07
N TRP A 30 -4.01 -9.87 -3.23
CA TRP A 30 -5.22 -9.15 -3.67
C TRP A 30 -5.74 -9.60 -5.05
N ARG A 31 -4.84 -10.06 -5.93
CA ARG A 31 -5.20 -10.62 -7.24
C ARG A 31 -5.93 -11.96 -7.16
N LEU A 32 -5.80 -12.69 -6.04
CA LEU A 32 -6.48 -13.96 -5.82
C LEU A 32 -7.82 -13.69 -5.11
N PRO A 33 -8.98 -14.00 -5.72
CA PRO A 33 -10.29 -13.66 -5.13
C PRO A 33 -10.48 -14.18 -3.71
N ASP A 34 -10.06 -15.42 -3.44
CA ASP A 34 -10.17 -16.03 -2.10
C ASP A 34 -9.28 -15.33 -1.07
N MET A 35 -8.08 -14.88 -1.47
CA MET A 35 -7.21 -14.15 -0.55
C MET A 35 -7.71 -12.73 -0.34
N ARG A 36 -8.16 -12.04 -1.38
CA ARG A 36 -8.81 -10.73 -1.26
C ARG A 36 -9.97 -10.76 -0.26
N ALA A 37 -10.84 -11.78 -0.36
CA ALA A 37 -11.95 -11.95 0.58
C ALA A 37 -11.47 -12.13 2.02
N ARG A 38 -10.40 -12.90 2.24
CA ARG A 38 -9.78 -13.09 3.57
C ARG A 38 -9.14 -11.80 4.10
N MET A 39 -8.44 -11.06 3.25
CA MET A 39 -7.82 -9.78 3.60
C MET A 39 -8.88 -8.78 4.04
N LEU A 40 -9.95 -8.62 3.25
CA LEU A 40 -11.08 -7.76 3.59
C LEU A 40 -11.75 -8.19 4.90
N ALA A 41 -12.04 -9.48 5.08
CA ALA A 41 -12.63 -9.98 6.32
C ALA A 41 -11.73 -9.69 7.53
N HIS A 42 -10.42 -9.85 7.39
CA HIS A 42 -9.46 -9.58 8.46
C HIS A 42 -9.35 -8.08 8.77
N TRP A 43 -9.26 -7.24 7.74
CA TRP A 43 -9.05 -5.80 7.88
C TRP A 43 -10.30 -5.05 8.35
N LEU A 44 -11.50 -5.59 8.08
CA LEU A 44 -12.78 -5.03 8.54
C LEU A 44 -13.22 -5.57 9.90
N ASP A 45 -12.52 -6.56 10.46
CA ASP A 45 -12.83 -7.06 11.80
C ASP A 45 -12.53 -5.98 12.84
N ASP A 46 -13.52 -5.55 13.63
CA ASP A 46 -13.38 -4.50 14.65
C ASP A 46 -12.33 -4.83 15.72
N ARG A 47 -11.94 -6.10 15.87
CA ARG A 47 -10.86 -6.55 16.77
C ARG A 47 -9.47 -6.28 16.19
N HIS A 48 -9.37 -6.01 14.88
CA HIS A 48 -8.12 -5.71 14.22
C HIS A 48 -7.62 -4.30 14.63
N PRO A 49 -6.36 -4.16 15.10
CA PRO A 49 -5.82 -2.88 15.60
C PRO A 49 -5.83 -1.73 14.58
N HIS A 50 -6.04 -2.04 13.31
CA HIS A 50 -6.07 -1.06 12.21
C HIS A 50 -7.41 -1.05 11.45
N SER A 51 -8.47 -1.65 12.01
CA SER A 51 -9.79 -1.69 11.36
C SER A 51 -10.34 -0.29 11.08
N GLU A 52 -10.35 0.60 12.08
CA GLU A 52 -10.81 1.98 11.92
C GLU A 52 -10.04 2.72 10.80
N ARG A 53 -8.70 2.60 10.80
CA ARG A 53 -7.85 3.19 9.75
C ARG A 53 -8.15 2.60 8.37
N PHE A 54 -8.44 1.30 8.29
CA PHE A 54 -8.85 0.66 7.03
C PHE A 54 -10.22 1.16 6.56
N GLN A 55 -11.18 1.38 7.47
CA GLN A 55 -12.47 1.96 7.12
C GLN A 55 -12.31 3.39 6.56
N GLU A 56 -11.41 4.19 7.12
CA GLU A 56 -11.11 5.54 6.63
C GLU A 56 -10.35 5.57 5.29
N ARG A 57 -9.39 4.65 5.11
CA ARG A 57 -8.44 4.67 3.98
C ARG A 57 -8.62 3.53 2.98
N GLY A 58 -9.67 2.72 3.13
CA GLY A 58 -9.87 1.49 2.38
C GLY A 58 -9.85 1.71 0.87
N ALA A 59 -10.54 2.73 0.38
CA ALA A 59 -10.55 3.08 -1.04
C ALA A 59 -9.14 3.36 -1.60
N LEU A 60 -8.28 4.05 -0.84
CA LEU A 60 -6.89 4.30 -1.24
C LEU A 60 -6.08 3.00 -1.27
N ILE A 61 -6.29 2.12 -0.27
CA ILE A 61 -5.59 0.84 -0.18
C ILE A 61 -6.03 -0.07 -1.34
N GLU A 62 -7.32 -0.16 -1.63
CA GLU A 62 -7.82 -0.95 -2.75
C GLU A 62 -7.30 -0.43 -4.10
N ASP A 63 -7.25 0.89 -4.31
CA ASP A 63 -6.63 1.51 -5.49
C ASP A 63 -5.14 1.14 -5.59
N LEU A 64 -4.41 1.24 -4.48
CA LEU A 64 -2.99 0.91 -4.40
C LEU A 64 -2.69 -0.56 -4.77
N LEU A 65 -3.53 -1.48 -4.27
CA LEU A 65 -3.40 -2.93 -4.51
C LEU A 65 -3.87 -3.35 -5.90
N THR A 66 -4.78 -2.59 -6.52
CA THR A 66 -5.30 -2.86 -7.87
C THR A 66 -4.48 -2.16 -8.96
N SER A 67 -3.74 -1.10 -8.62
CA SER A 67 -2.93 -0.34 -9.58
C SER A 67 -1.93 -1.23 -10.33
N THR A 68 -1.89 -1.04 -11.64
CA THR A 68 -0.93 -1.66 -12.56
C THR A 68 0.21 -0.71 -12.93
N GLU A 69 0.24 0.50 -12.34
CA GLU A 69 1.28 1.49 -12.55
C GLU A 69 2.62 1.00 -12.02
N SER A 70 3.72 1.54 -12.56
CA SER A 70 5.02 1.36 -11.93
C SER A 70 5.04 2.08 -10.58
N ASP A 71 5.88 1.64 -9.64
CA ASP A 71 6.02 2.30 -8.34
C ASP A 71 6.39 3.79 -8.47
N ALA A 72 7.15 4.16 -9.52
CA ALA A 72 7.53 5.54 -9.81
C ALA A 72 6.33 6.40 -10.25
N ASP A 73 5.51 5.87 -11.17
CA ASP A 73 4.32 6.58 -11.67
C ASP A 73 3.27 6.71 -10.56
N LEU A 74 3.12 5.64 -9.78
CA LEU A 74 2.22 5.60 -8.63
C LEU A 74 2.63 6.58 -7.53
N ASP A 75 3.93 6.66 -7.18
CA ASP A 75 4.42 7.65 -6.23
C ASP A 75 4.18 9.08 -6.73
N LEU A 76 4.38 9.33 -8.04
CA LEU A 76 4.10 10.64 -8.63
C LEU A 76 2.61 11.01 -8.51
N ARG A 77 1.70 10.07 -8.82
CA ARG A 77 0.25 10.25 -8.68
C ARG A 77 -0.14 10.51 -7.23
N LEU A 78 0.38 9.73 -6.29
CA LEU A 78 0.11 9.87 -4.85
C LEU A 78 0.63 11.22 -4.30
N ARG A 79 1.79 11.70 -4.77
CA ARG A 79 2.31 13.02 -4.43
C ARG A 79 1.42 14.15 -4.89
N ALA A 80 0.82 14.05 -6.07
CA ALA A 80 -0.15 15.03 -6.55
C ALA A 80 -1.40 15.10 -5.65
N GLN A 81 -1.67 14.04 -4.89
CA GLN A 81 -2.78 13.94 -3.92
C GLN A 81 -2.34 14.24 -2.48
N GLY A 82 -1.10 14.68 -2.26
CA GLY A 82 -0.58 15.05 -0.94
C GLY A 82 -0.07 13.87 -0.09
N THR A 83 0.12 12.69 -0.66
CA THR A 83 0.73 11.52 0.02
C THR A 83 1.95 11.00 -0.76
N SER A 84 2.49 9.84 -0.40
CA SER A 84 3.59 9.19 -1.14
C SER A 84 3.39 7.68 -1.14
N LEU A 85 4.05 6.98 -2.05
CA LEU A 85 3.98 5.52 -2.11
C LEU A 85 4.35 4.88 -0.77
N ARG A 86 5.42 5.36 -0.14
CA ARG A 86 5.84 4.90 1.18
C ARG A 86 4.75 5.11 2.24
N ALA A 87 4.16 6.30 2.30
CA ALA A 87 3.13 6.61 3.30
C ALA A 87 1.88 5.74 3.09
N ALA A 88 1.47 5.56 1.83
CA ALA A 88 0.34 4.72 1.46
C ALA A 88 0.61 3.23 1.72
N ALA A 89 1.81 2.72 1.44
CA ALA A 89 2.18 1.34 1.76
C ALA A 89 2.12 1.06 3.27
N ARG A 90 2.48 2.04 4.11
CA ARG A 90 2.38 1.94 5.57
C ARG A 90 0.93 1.94 6.08
N ASP A 91 -0.02 2.40 5.27
CA ASP A 91 -1.46 2.32 5.56
C ASP A 91 -2.04 0.93 5.32
N ILE A 92 -1.39 0.10 4.50
CA ILE A 92 -1.83 -1.29 4.28
C ILE A 92 -1.80 -2.01 5.65
N PRO A 93 -2.94 -2.54 6.13
CA PRO A 93 -2.97 -3.27 7.39
C PRO A 93 -2.18 -4.56 7.27
N SER A 94 -1.56 -5.01 8.37
CA SER A 94 -0.85 -6.29 8.35
C SER A 94 -1.85 -7.43 8.09
N VAL A 95 -1.44 -8.37 7.26
CA VAL A 95 -2.11 -9.68 7.10
C VAL A 95 -1.47 -10.76 7.97
N PHE A 96 -0.26 -10.51 8.51
CA PHE A 96 0.47 -11.42 9.37
C PHE A 96 0.49 -10.91 10.80
N GLY A 97 -0.09 -11.71 11.70
CA GLY A 97 -0.21 -11.44 13.11
C GLY A 97 -1.41 -12.17 13.67
N SER A 98 -1.24 -12.88 14.78
CA SER A 98 -2.36 -13.49 15.50
C SER A 98 -3.19 -12.39 16.15
N PHE A 99 -4.16 -11.86 15.40
CA PHE A 99 -5.20 -11.00 15.94
C PHE A 99 -6.54 -11.72 15.72
N PHE A 100 -6.71 -12.79 16.51
CA PHE A 100 -7.95 -13.52 16.83
C PHE A 100 -8.65 -14.30 15.71
#